data_AF-A0AAN0KB77-F1
#
_entry.id   AF-A0AAN0KB77-F1
#
_cell.length_a   1.000
_cell.length_b   1.000
_cell.length_c   1.000
_cell.angle_alpha   90.00
_cell.angle_beta   90.00
_cell.angle_gamma   90.00
#
_symmetry.space_group_name_H-M   'P 1'
#
loop_
_entity.id
_entity.type
_entity.pdbx_description
1 polymer ?
#
loop_
_entity_poly.entity_id
_entity_poly.type
_entity_poly.pdbx_seq_one_letter_code
_entity_poly.pdbx_strand_id
1 'polypeptide(L)'
;MSAYRKIIHTISQCSPELYGVTGHQLRHTWNDHFSSMSDAHGLSEVREGQCRVYCMGWVPGSEMAMIYNKRHLTKKANETSLAVQQEIIREML
;
A
#
# COMPACT_ATOMS: atom_id res chain seq x y z
N MET A 1 -21.88 1.18 -17.52
CA MET A 1 -20.94 1.55 -16.43
C MET A 1 -21.72 1.97 -15.19
N SER A 2 -21.33 1.49 -13.99
CA SER A 2 -21.94 1.91 -12.71
C SER A 2 -21.69 3.40 -12.44
N ALA A 3 -22.52 4.02 -11.58
CA ALA A 3 -22.35 5.44 -11.19
C ALA A 3 -20.95 5.74 -10.65
N TYR A 4 -20.41 4.83 -9.82
CA TYR A 4 -19.03 4.89 -9.35
C TYR A 4 -17.99 4.99 -10.48
N ARG A 5 -18.07 4.10 -11.48
CA ARG A 5 -17.12 4.13 -12.60
C ARG A 5 -17.24 5.41 -13.42
N LYS A 6 -18.46 5.96 -13.57
CA LYS A 6 -18.67 7.24 -14.23
C LYS A 6 -17.97 8.38 -13.47
N ILE A 7 -18.14 8.46 -12.15
CA ILE A 7 -17.51 9.48 -11.31
C ILE A 7 -15.98 9.43 -11.45
N ILE A 8 -15.37 8.25 -11.27
CA ILE A 8 -13.92 8.10 -11.39
C ILE A 8 -13.45 8.45 -12.81
N HIS A 9 -14.19 8.03 -13.83
CA HIS A 9 -13.86 8.38 -15.21
C HIS A 9 -13.93 9.89 -15.45
N THR A 10 -14.98 10.57 -14.96
CA THR A 10 -15.07 12.02 -15.05
C THR A 10 -13.89 12.71 -14.37
N ILE A 11 -13.52 12.29 -13.16
CA ILE A 11 -12.35 12.81 -12.44
C ILE A 11 -11.06 12.59 -13.25
N SER A 12 -10.89 11.41 -13.84
CA SER A 12 -9.69 11.11 -14.62
C SER A 12 -9.58 11.89 -15.93
N GLN A 13 -10.62 12.64 -16.33
CA GLN A 13 -10.59 13.54 -17.49
C GLN A 13 -10.47 15.03 -17.09
N CYS A 14 -10.44 15.36 -15.80
CA CYS A 14 -10.41 16.76 -15.35
C CYS A 14 -9.08 17.48 -15.64
N SER A 15 -7.96 16.75 -15.67
CA SER A 15 -6.66 17.30 -16.02
C SER A 15 -5.70 16.23 -16.55
N PRO A 16 -4.67 16.59 -17.33
CA PRO A 16 -3.68 15.63 -17.84
C PRO A 16 -2.98 14.80 -16.77
N GLU A 17 -2.76 15.37 -15.58
CA GLU A 17 -2.11 14.69 -14.45
C GLU A 17 -2.97 13.56 -13.88
N LEU A 18 -4.29 13.60 -14.09
CA LEU A 18 -5.24 12.58 -13.62
C LEU A 18 -5.53 11.52 -14.67
N TYR A 19 -4.93 11.61 -15.85
CA TYR A 19 -5.14 10.64 -16.92
C TYR A 19 -4.73 9.24 -16.46
N GLY A 20 -5.64 8.28 -16.67
CA GLY A 20 -5.43 6.89 -16.27
C GLY A 20 -5.69 6.59 -14.79
N VAL A 21 -6.11 7.56 -13.98
CA VAL A 21 -6.57 7.30 -12.61
C VAL A 21 -7.79 6.36 -12.64
N THR A 22 -7.70 5.30 -11.86
CA THR A 22 -8.75 4.32 -11.67
C THR A 22 -9.08 4.14 -10.19
N GLY A 23 -10.28 3.66 -9.94
CA GLY A 23 -10.71 3.30 -8.59
C GLY A 23 -9.84 2.25 -7.92
N HIS A 24 -9.25 1.35 -8.71
CA HIS A 24 -8.37 0.31 -8.21
C HIS A 24 -7.04 0.86 -7.69
N GLN A 25 -6.48 1.87 -8.34
CA GLN A 25 -5.26 2.52 -7.87
C GLN A 25 -5.47 3.21 -6.52
N LEU A 26 -6.63 3.85 -6.30
CA LEU A 26 -6.96 4.42 -4.99
C LEU A 26 -6.98 3.35 -3.88
N ARG A 27 -7.47 2.15 -4.21
CA ARG A 27 -7.44 0.99 -3.31
C ARG A 27 -6.01 0.58 -2.96
N HIS A 28 -5.09 0.56 -3.94
CA HIS A 28 -3.68 0.26 -3.68
C HIS A 28 -3.04 1.32 -2.76
N THR A 29 -3.23 2.60 -3.07
CA THR A 29 -2.70 3.71 -2.25
C THR A 29 -3.19 3.63 -0.81
N TRP A 30 -4.49 3.36 -0.60
CA TRP A 30 -5.04 3.18 0.74
C TRP A 30 -4.34 2.04 1.49
N ASN A 31 -4.11 0.89 0.84
CA ASN A 31 -3.44 -0.24 1.49
C ASN A 31 -1.97 0.06 1.85
N ASP A 32 -1.27 0.81 1.01
CA ASP A 32 0.12 1.22 1.28
C ASP A 32 0.20 2.18 2.48
N HIS A 33 -0.73 3.14 2.54
CA HIS A 33 -0.85 4.05 3.68
C HIS A 33 -1.24 3.28 4.94
N PHE A 34 -2.16 2.31 4.82
CA PHE A 34 -2.58 1.49 5.94
C PHE A 34 -1.42 0.71 6.57
N SER A 35 -0.52 0.14 5.77
CA SER A 35 0.70 -0.51 6.28
C SER A 35 1.62 0.47 7.01
N SER A 36 1.85 1.65 6.44
CA SER A 36 2.69 2.68 7.05
C SER A 36 2.13 3.15 8.40
N MET A 37 0.80 3.31 8.48
CA MET A 37 0.10 3.63 9.73
C MET A 37 0.14 2.46 10.72
N SER A 38 0.02 1.22 10.24
CA SER A 38 0.08 0.02 11.07
C SER A 38 1.44 -0.10 11.78
N ASP A 39 2.52 0.19 11.07
CA ASP A 39 3.86 0.28 11.65
C ASP A 39 3.95 1.36 12.73
N ALA A 40 3.48 2.57 12.43
CA ALA A 40 3.51 3.71 13.36
C ALA A 40 2.72 3.42 14.65
N HIS A 41 1.66 2.62 14.55
CA HIS A 41 0.85 2.17 15.68
C HIS A 41 1.34 0.85 16.31
N GLY A 42 2.43 0.26 15.83
CA GLY A 42 3.02 -0.96 16.38
C GLY A 42 2.13 -2.21 16.23
N LEU A 43 1.33 -2.28 15.17
CA LEU A 43 0.53 -3.48 14.88
C LEU A 43 1.44 -4.63 14.47
N SER A 44 1.11 -5.85 14.92
CA SER A 44 1.70 -7.04 14.35
C SER A 44 1.14 -7.32 12.96
N GLU A 45 1.91 -8.00 12.10
CA GLU A 45 1.50 -8.36 10.74
C GLU A 45 0.15 -9.10 10.68
N VAL A 46 -0.10 -9.98 11.66
CA VAL A 46 -1.37 -10.72 11.78
C VAL A 46 -2.53 -9.77 12.08
N ARG A 47 -2.34 -8.81 13.00
CA ARG A 47 -3.37 -7.83 13.36
C ARG A 47 -3.62 -6.85 12.21
N GLU A 48 -2.55 -6.36 11.57
CA GLU A 48 -2.65 -5.54 10.35
C GLU A 48 -3.48 -6.26 9.28
N GLY A 49 -3.18 -7.54 9.01
CA GLY A 49 -3.93 -8.35 8.05
C GLY A 49 -5.42 -8.47 8.41
N GLN A 50 -5.74 -8.78 9.67
CA GLN A 50 -7.13 -8.90 10.14
C GLN A 50 -7.90 -7.57 10.02
N CYS A 51 -7.30 -6.47 10.47
CA CYS A 51 -7.90 -5.14 10.36
C CYS A 51 -8.09 -4.74 8.90
N ARG A 52 -7.11 -4.99 8.04
CA ARG A 52 -7.22 -4.72 6.61
C ARG A 52 -8.35 -5.52 5.98
N VAL A 53 -8.45 -6.81 6.23
CA VAL A 53 -9.54 -7.66 5.71
C VAL A 53 -10.90 -7.07 6.05
N TYR A 54 -11.09 -6.66 7.31
CA TYR A 54 -12.32 -6.02 7.76
C TYR A 54 -12.60 -4.70 7.04
N CYS A 55 -11.65 -3.75 7.05
CA CYS A 55 -11.80 -2.44 6.41
C CYS A 55 -12.06 -2.54 4.90
N MET A 56 -11.47 -3.54 4.26
CA MET A 56 -11.52 -3.74 2.82
C MET A 56 -12.71 -4.58 2.35
N GLY A 57 -13.53 -5.07 3.28
CA GLY A 57 -14.69 -5.92 3.03
C GLY A 57 -14.32 -7.27 2.43
N TRP A 58 -13.13 -7.79 2.73
CA TRP A 58 -12.70 -9.09 2.25
C TRP A 58 -13.21 -10.21 3.16
N VAL A 59 -13.32 -11.41 2.59
CA VAL A 59 -13.63 -12.62 3.37
C VAL A 59 -12.54 -12.85 4.43
N PRO A 60 -12.89 -13.28 5.65
CA PRO A 60 -11.92 -13.70 6.65
C PRO A 60 -10.93 -14.72 6.07
N GLY A 61 -9.63 -14.53 6.32
CA GLY A 61 -8.57 -15.36 5.76
C GLY A 61 -8.22 -15.07 4.29
N SER A 62 -8.74 -13.98 3.69
CA SER A 62 -8.42 -13.61 2.32
C SER A 62 -6.91 -13.44 2.08
N GLU A 63 -6.41 -14.08 1.03
CA GLU A 63 -5.03 -13.95 0.57
C GLU A 63 -4.67 -12.53 0.12
N MET A 64 -5.66 -11.69 -0.17
CA MET A 64 -5.43 -10.31 -0.58
C MET A 64 -4.66 -9.52 0.47
N ALA A 65 -4.89 -9.78 1.76
CA ALA A 65 -4.14 -9.13 2.82
C ALA A 65 -2.65 -9.54 2.80
N MET A 66 -2.36 -10.81 2.48
CA MET A 66 -0.99 -11.33 2.40
C MET A 66 -0.21 -10.67 1.26
N ILE A 67 -0.85 -10.37 0.13
CA ILE A 67 -0.19 -9.67 -0.99
C ILE A 67 0.34 -8.30 -0.57
N TYR A 68 -0.47 -7.52 0.15
CA TYR A 68 -0.05 -6.19 0.63
C TYR A 68 0.98 -6.28 1.75
N ASN A 69 0.84 -7.22 2.69
CA ASN A 69 1.87 -7.46 3.72
C ASN A 69 3.22 -7.81 3.08
N LYS A 70 3.23 -8.72 2.10
CA LYS A 70 4.44 -9.12 1.39
C LYS A 70 5.09 -7.92 0.68
N ARG A 71 4.29 -7.10 -0.03
CA ARG A 71 4.79 -5.90 -0.71
C ARG A 71 5.41 -4.91 0.29
N HIS A 72 4.76 -4.70 1.43
CA HIS A 72 5.25 -3.82 2.50
C HIS A 72 6.55 -4.34 3.11
N LEU A 73 6.63 -5.64 3.42
CA LEU A 73 7.83 -6.28 3.92
C LEU A 73 9.00 -6.18 2.93
N THR A 74 8.76 -6.43 1.64
CA THR A 74 9.78 -6.27 0.60
C THR A 74 10.28 -4.83 0.52
N LYS A 75 9.39 -3.84 0.59
CA LYS A 75 9.77 -2.43 0.61
C LYS A 75 10.68 -2.11 1.80
N LYS A 76 10.31 -2.51 3.01
CA LYS A 76 11.11 -2.32 4.23
C LYS A 76 12.46 -3.02 4.17
N ALA A 77 12.50 -4.23 3.62
CA ALA A 77 13.74 -4.97 3.44
C ALA A 77 14.70 -4.23 2.50
N ASN A 78 14.19 -3.67 1.40
CA ASN A 78 15.00 -2.88 0.47
C ASN A 78 15.50 -1.58 1.11
N GLU A 79 14.65 -0.85 1.84
CA GLU A 79 15.03 0.38 2.56
C GLU A 79 16.14 0.10 3.59
N THR A 80 16.00 -0.98 4.35
CA THR A 80 17.00 -1.40 5.34
C THR A 80 18.31 -1.79 4.66
N SER A 81 18.24 -2.57 3.58
CA SER A 81 19.43 -2.97 2.80
C SER A 81 20.19 -1.76 2.26
N LEU A 82 19.48 -0.74 1.76
CA LEU A 82 20.09 0.49 1.27
C LEU A 82 20.77 1.27 2.40
N ALA A 83 20.11 1.38 3.57
CA ALA A 83 20.67 2.05 4.73
C ALA A 83 21.97 1.37 5.22
N VAL A 84 22.00 0.03 5.25
CA VAL A 84 23.22 -0.74 5.57
C VAL A 84 24.35 -0.43 4.59
N GLN A 85 24.06 -0.42 3.28
CA GLN A 85 25.06 -0.10 2.26
C GLN A 85 25.62 1.31 2.42
N GLN A 86 24.76 2.29 2.75
CA GLN A 86 25.18 3.67 2.99
C GLN A 86 26.11 3.81 4.18
N GLU A 87 25.85 3.09 5.28
CA GLU A 87 26.72 3.15 6.46
C GLU A 87 28.08 2.50 6.18
N ILE A 88 28.11 1.35 5.49
CA ILE A 88 29.37 0.71 5.08
C ILE A 88 30.22 1.67 4.22
N ILE A 89 29.60 2.34 3.24
CA ILE A 89 30.31 3.31 2.39
C ILE A 89 30.86 4.48 3.21
N ARG A 90 30.10 4.94 4.20
CA ARG A 90 30.49 6.04 5.08
C ARG A 90 31.69 5.70 5.96
N GLU A 91 31.76 4.47 6.48
CA GLU A 91 32.90 4.00 7.29
C GLU A 91 34.18 3.80 6.45
N MET A 92 34.05 3.64 5.13
CA MET A 92 35.19 3.47 4.21
C MET A 92 35.82 4.78 3.74
N LEU A 93 35.21 5.94 4.03
CA LEU A 93 35.66 7.28 3.65
C LEU A 93 36.24 8.05 4.85
#